data_AF-A0A7S0SDU1-F1
#
_entry.id   AF-A0A7S0SDU1-F1
#
_cell.length_a   1.000
_cell.length_b   1.000
_cell.length_c   1.000
_cell.angle_alpha   90.00
_cell.angle_beta   90.00
_cell.angle_gamma   90.00
#
_symmetry.space_group_name_H-M   'P 1'
#
loop_
_entity.id
_entity.type
_entity.pdbx_description
1 polymer ?
#
loop_
_entity_poly.entity_id
_entity_poly.type
_entity_poly.pdbx_seq_one_letter_code
_entity_poly.pdbx_strand_id
1 'polypeptide(L)'
;TPRQRADREEAAAAERKRAYHAKYNFDSQEQGASSPPKKPPAADEFKARTNVHPNFCTTTATTEADLRTESELWHHVTAFEALKTAEPGSLREMNFPWPPPHNLAFLTSKDGEAKRRTKVRMALKLWHPDKFSPVFAAKLRAHESRSTLDRVETLSQDLTQLLEAYS
;
A
#
# COMPACT_ATOMS: atom_id res chain seq x y z
N THR A 1 13.22 -31.57 37.09
CA THR A 1 13.16 -30.37 37.97
C THR A 1 12.66 -29.18 37.16
N PRO A 2 11.93 -28.22 37.75
CA PRO A 2 11.37 -27.06 37.03
C PRO A 2 12.41 -26.23 36.25
N ARG A 3 13.68 -26.23 36.69
CA ARG A 3 14.81 -25.64 35.94
C ARG A 3 15.05 -26.28 34.57
N GLN A 4 15.06 -27.61 34.48
CA GLN A 4 15.30 -28.32 33.20
C GLN A 4 14.20 -28.13 32.14
N ARG A 5 12.99 -27.71 32.55
CA ARG A 5 11.91 -27.37 31.61
C ARG A 5 12.10 -25.97 31.03
N ALA A 6 12.50 -25.02 31.86
CA ALA A 6 12.81 -23.66 31.42
C ALA A 6 13.99 -23.62 30.44
N ASP A 7 15.05 -24.39 30.72
CA ASP A 7 16.22 -24.45 29.83
C ASP A 7 15.88 -25.04 28.44
N ARG A 8 14.96 -26.02 28.38
CA ARG A 8 14.48 -26.59 27.11
C ARG A 8 13.55 -25.64 26.35
N GLU A 9 12.75 -24.87 27.05
CA GLU A 9 11.84 -23.90 26.44
C GLU A 9 12.59 -22.69 25.89
N GLU A 10 13.64 -22.24 26.59
CA GLU A 10 14.54 -21.19 26.11
C GLU A 10 15.37 -21.64 24.89
N ALA A 11 15.86 -22.88 24.87
CA ALA A 11 16.54 -23.45 23.71
C ALA A 11 15.60 -23.53 22.48
N ALA A 12 14.34 -23.94 22.67
CA ALA A 12 13.35 -24.00 21.59
C ALA A 12 12.96 -22.59 21.07
N ALA A 13 12.91 -21.59 21.95
CA ALA A 13 12.65 -20.21 21.57
C ALA A 13 13.82 -19.60 20.78
N ALA A 14 15.06 -19.90 21.15
CA ALA A 14 16.25 -19.47 20.42
C ALA A 14 16.33 -20.10 19.01
N GLU A 15 15.94 -21.36 18.88
CA GLU A 15 15.91 -22.07 17.58
C GLU A 15 14.84 -21.48 16.65
N ARG A 16 13.65 -21.14 17.15
CA ARG A 16 12.60 -20.45 16.38
C ARG A 16 13.06 -19.09 15.87
N LYS A 17 13.79 -18.30 16.68
CA LYS A 17 14.35 -17.01 16.27
C LYS A 17 15.42 -17.17 15.18
N ARG A 18 16.28 -18.19 15.28
CA ARG A 18 17.29 -18.50 14.24
C ARG A 18 16.64 -18.93 12.93
N ALA A 19 15.60 -19.78 12.98
CA ALA A 19 14.87 -20.21 11.79
C ALA A 19 14.17 -19.04 11.08
N TYR A 20 13.60 -18.10 11.84
CA TYR A 20 12.99 -16.88 11.28
C TYR A 20 14.03 -16.00 10.57
N HIS A 21 15.17 -15.73 11.21
CA HIS A 21 16.25 -14.93 10.59
C HIS A 21 16.90 -15.63 9.39
N ALA A 22 17.06 -16.95 9.41
CA ALA A 22 17.58 -17.71 8.27
C ALA A 22 16.65 -17.62 7.04
N LYS A 23 15.34 -17.68 7.25
CA LYS A 23 14.36 -17.52 6.16
C LYS A 23 14.37 -16.11 5.57
N TYR A 24 14.60 -15.10 6.40
CA TYR A 24 14.62 -13.70 5.94
C TYR A 24 15.95 -13.30 5.27
N ASN A 25 17.08 -13.88 5.69
CA ASN A 25 18.37 -13.64 5.04
C ASN A 25 18.55 -14.37 3.70
N PHE A 26 17.79 -15.43 3.43
CA PHE A 26 17.83 -16.13 2.14
C PHE A 26 17.24 -15.30 1.00
N ASP A 27 16.16 -14.56 1.27
CA ASP A 27 15.47 -13.70 0.27
C ASP A 27 16.30 -12.47 -0.14
N SER A 28 17.23 -12.00 0.71
CA SER A 28 18.06 -10.82 0.41
C SER A 28 19.36 -11.12 -0.35
N GLN A 29 19.72 -12.40 -0.58
CA GLN A 29 21.00 -12.73 -1.21
C GLN A 29 20.94 -13.13 -2.70
N GLU A 30 19.74 -13.26 -3.28
CA GLU A 30 19.58 -13.65 -4.70
C GLU A 30 19.40 -12.48 -5.69
N GLN A 31 19.57 -11.22 -5.27
CA GLN A 31 19.56 -10.05 -6.17
C GLN A 31 20.95 -9.41 -6.38
N GLY A 32 22.03 -10.20 -6.30
CA GLY A 32 23.38 -9.65 -6.34
C GLY A 32 24.45 -10.54 -6.95
N ALA A 33 24.28 -10.98 -8.21
CA ALA A 33 25.41 -11.46 -9.00
C ALA A 33 25.17 -11.37 -10.51
N SER A 34 25.77 -10.35 -11.16
CA SER A 34 26.63 -10.52 -12.34
C SER A 34 26.85 -9.20 -13.10
N SER A 35 27.98 -8.53 -12.90
CA SER A 35 28.88 -8.16 -14.01
C SER A 35 30.19 -7.51 -13.51
N PRO A 36 31.35 -7.86 -14.08
CA PRO A 36 32.69 -7.46 -13.61
C PRO A 36 33.12 -6.06 -14.10
N PRO A 37 34.11 -5.41 -13.46
CA PRO A 37 34.58 -4.07 -13.82
C PRO A 37 35.55 -4.11 -15.02
N LYS A 38 35.26 -3.33 -16.07
CA LYS A 38 36.25 -3.00 -17.12
C LYS A 38 36.69 -1.56 -16.97
N LYS A 39 38.02 -1.37 -16.90
CA LYS A 39 38.77 -0.11 -16.87
C LYS A 39 38.35 0.87 -17.98
N PRO A 40 38.47 2.19 -17.76
CA PRO A 40 38.37 3.17 -18.84
C PRO A 40 39.72 3.31 -19.57
N PRO A 41 39.71 3.47 -20.90
CA PRO A 41 40.70 4.30 -21.57
C PRO A 41 40.07 5.62 -22.04
N ALA A 42 40.92 6.63 -22.03
CA ALA A 42 40.60 8.02 -22.27
C ALA A 42 40.39 8.36 -23.76
N ALA A 43 39.86 9.57 -23.94
CA ALA A 43 40.02 10.49 -25.05
C ALA A 43 39.15 10.31 -26.31
N ASP A 44 38.47 11.43 -26.57
CA ASP A 44 38.20 12.05 -27.87
C ASP A 44 37.01 11.63 -28.72
N GLU A 45 36.38 12.69 -29.26
CA GLU A 45 35.47 12.72 -30.42
C GLU A 45 34.13 11.94 -30.30
N PHE A 46 32.95 12.53 -30.47
CA PHE A 46 32.58 13.39 -31.58
C PHE A 46 31.23 14.08 -31.24
N LYS A 47 31.24 15.41 -31.10
CA LYS A 47 30.02 16.21 -31.14
C LYS A 47 29.51 16.23 -32.59
N ALA A 48 28.49 15.44 -32.91
CA ALA A 48 27.70 15.66 -34.13
C ALA A 48 26.28 15.10 -34.05
N ARG A 49 25.34 16.03 -33.85
CA ARG A 49 24.03 16.13 -34.52
C ARG A 49 23.31 14.82 -34.86
N THR A 50 22.19 14.59 -34.17
CA THR A 50 20.93 14.30 -34.87
C THR A 50 19.78 15.07 -34.22
N ASN A 51 18.96 15.68 -35.06
CA ASN A 51 17.83 16.52 -34.71
C ASN A 51 16.78 15.72 -33.93
N VAL A 52 16.57 16.07 -32.66
CA VAL A 52 15.40 15.60 -31.90
C VAL A 52 14.24 16.50 -32.30
N HIS A 53 13.29 15.94 -33.06
CA HIS A 53 12.01 16.58 -33.36
C HIS A 53 11.33 17.09 -32.07
N PRO A 54 10.77 18.31 -32.03
CA PRO A 54 10.08 18.85 -30.85
C PRO A 54 8.64 18.30 -30.68
N ASN A 55 8.36 17.07 -31.12
CA ASN A 55 7.02 16.48 -31.09
C ASN A 55 6.92 15.19 -30.22
N PHE A 56 7.81 15.00 -29.26
CA PHE A 56 7.63 14.02 -28.19
C PHE A 56 7.33 14.73 -26.87
N CYS A 57 6.16 15.35 -26.79
CA CYS A 57 5.57 15.77 -25.54
C CYS A 57 4.08 15.41 -25.60
N THR A 58 3.72 14.23 -25.06
CA THR A 58 2.32 13.83 -24.73
C THR A 58 2.17 12.43 -24.10
N THR A 59 3.24 11.73 -23.71
CA THR A 59 3.13 10.39 -23.05
C THR A 59 3.70 10.30 -21.64
N THR A 60 4.28 11.37 -21.10
CA THR A 60 4.79 11.40 -19.71
C THR A 60 3.68 11.71 -18.69
N ALA A 61 2.69 12.54 -19.06
CA ALA A 61 1.61 12.96 -18.15
C ALA A 61 0.75 11.79 -17.64
N THR A 62 0.38 10.84 -18.52
CA THR A 62 -0.37 9.64 -18.13
C THR A 62 0.43 8.75 -17.19
N THR A 63 1.76 8.69 -17.37
CA THR A 63 2.63 7.87 -16.54
C THR A 63 2.86 8.47 -15.15
N GLU A 64 3.00 9.78 -15.04
CA GLU A 64 3.13 10.47 -13.76
C GLU A 64 1.84 10.46 -12.94
N ALA A 65 0.68 10.63 -13.59
CA ALA A 65 -0.62 10.53 -12.92
C ALA A 65 -0.86 9.12 -12.35
N ASP A 66 -0.56 8.07 -13.13
CA ASP A 66 -0.72 6.68 -12.67
C ASP A 66 0.22 6.35 -11.48
N LEU A 67 1.47 6.83 -11.50
CA LEU A 67 2.42 6.64 -10.40
C LEU A 67 2.00 7.40 -9.14
N ARG A 68 1.44 8.61 -9.30
CA ARG A 68 0.89 9.39 -8.19
C ARG A 68 -0.25 8.64 -7.50
N THR A 69 -1.16 8.04 -8.28
CA THR A 69 -2.30 7.27 -7.76
C THR A 69 -1.88 6.01 -6.99
N GLU A 70 -0.82 5.31 -7.41
CA GLU A 70 -0.28 4.18 -6.66
C GLU A 70 0.34 4.60 -5.32
N SER A 71 1.05 5.72 -5.31
CA SER A 71 1.58 6.32 -4.07
C SER A 71 0.45 6.79 -3.13
N GLU A 72 -0.63 7.34 -3.68
CA GLU A 72 -1.82 7.75 -2.91
C GLU A 72 -2.45 6.58 -2.17
N LEU A 73 -2.65 5.41 -2.82
CA LEU A 73 -3.21 4.23 -2.14
C LEU A 73 -2.43 3.86 -0.87
N TRP A 74 -1.10 3.87 -0.94
CA TRP A 74 -0.24 3.59 0.21
C TRP A 74 -0.35 4.64 1.31
N HIS A 75 -0.40 5.93 0.95
CA HIS A 75 -0.62 7.00 1.93
C HIS A 75 -1.95 6.81 2.67
N HIS A 76 -3.02 6.41 1.97
CA HIS A 76 -4.31 6.12 2.59
C HIS A 76 -4.21 4.96 3.57
N VAL A 77 -3.57 3.85 3.19
CA VAL A 77 -3.38 2.69 4.08
C VAL A 77 -2.57 3.08 5.32
N THR A 78 -1.46 3.79 5.16
CA THR A 78 -0.61 4.22 6.28
C THR A 78 -1.34 5.19 7.20
N ALA A 79 -2.10 6.14 6.65
CA ALA A 79 -2.93 7.04 7.44
C ALA A 79 -3.99 6.26 8.24
N PHE A 80 -4.63 5.26 7.64
CA PHE A 80 -5.56 4.39 8.35
C PHE A 80 -4.93 3.64 9.51
N GLU A 81 -3.73 3.07 9.32
CA GLU A 81 -3.01 2.38 10.39
C GLU A 81 -2.66 3.34 11.53
N ALA A 82 -2.27 4.58 11.23
CA ALA A 82 -2.00 5.60 12.26
C ALA A 82 -3.25 5.96 13.07
N LEU A 83 -4.44 5.97 12.47
CA LEU A 83 -5.69 6.27 13.19
C LEU A 83 -6.09 5.15 14.16
N LYS A 84 -5.60 3.91 13.97
CA LYS A 84 -5.92 2.80 14.87
C LYS A 84 -5.38 2.99 16.28
N THR A 85 -4.38 3.85 16.49
CA THR A 85 -3.84 4.14 17.83
C THR A 85 -4.52 5.32 18.52
N ALA A 86 -5.45 6.00 17.85
CA ALA A 86 -6.12 7.18 18.40
C ALA A 86 -7.01 6.86 19.62
N GLU A 87 -7.14 7.84 20.51
CA GLU A 87 -7.94 7.75 21.73
C GLU A 87 -9.45 7.64 21.42
N PRO A 88 -10.23 6.94 22.27
CA PRO A 88 -11.68 6.90 22.17
C PRO A 88 -12.31 8.30 22.13
N GLY A 89 -13.28 8.52 21.25
CA GLY A 89 -13.95 9.82 21.08
C GLY A 89 -13.08 10.97 20.55
N SER A 90 -11.83 10.71 20.14
CA SER A 90 -10.93 11.76 19.62
C SER A 90 -11.08 11.99 18.12
N LEU A 91 -11.43 10.95 17.36
CA LEU A 91 -11.47 10.99 15.90
C LEU A 91 -12.68 11.77 15.39
N ARG A 92 -12.41 12.62 14.40
CA ARG A 92 -13.40 13.36 13.63
C ARG A 92 -13.53 12.82 12.23
N GLU A 93 -14.60 13.18 11.54
CA GLU A 93 -14.79 12.81 10.13
C GLU A 93 -13.61 13.30 9.28
N MET A 94 -13.09 14.50 9.53
CA MET A 94 -11.95 15.08 8.80
C MET A 94 -10.61 14.33 8.99
N ASN A 95 -10.48 13.48 10.02
CA ASN A 95 -9.24 12.76 10.28
C ASN A 95 -9.06 11.56 9.35
N PHE A 96 -10.15 11.05 8.78
CA PHE A 96 -10.08 9.90 7.89
C PHE A 96 -9.57 10.30 6.51
N PRO A 97 -8.66 9.52 5.91
CA PRO A 97 -8.16 9.77 4.57
C PRO A 97 -9.23 9.32 3.56
N TRP A 98 -10.29 10.09 3.39
CA TRP A 98 -11.39 9.76 2.48
C TRP A 98 -10.91 9.63 1.03
N PRO A 99 -11.30 8.58 0.30
CA PRO A 99 -10.92 8.46 -1.09
C PRO A 99 -11.57 9.58 -1.92
N PRO A 100 -10.94 9.98 -3.03
CA PRO A 100 -11.52 10.97 -3.93
C PRO A 100 -12.78 10.40 -4.59
N PRO A 101 -13.85 11.20 -4.79
CA PRO A 101 -15.15 10.72 -5.26
C PRO A 101 -15.12 10.13 -6.67
N HIS A 102 -14.14 10.52 -7.49
CA HIS A 102 -13.98 10.00 -8.85
C HIS A 102 -13.12 8.73 -8.92
N ASN A 103 -12.40 8.37 -7.85
CA ASN A 103 -11.50 7.22 -7.85
C ASN A 103 -11.43 6.56 -6.46
N LEU A 104 -12.48 5.81 -6.12
CA LEU A 104 -12.64 5.20 -4.80
C LEU A 104 -11.57 4.17 -4.44
N ALA A 105 -11.01 3.50 -5.46
CA ALA A 105 -10.05 2.39 -5.30
C ALA A 105 -8.65 2.70 -5.86
N PHE A 106 -8.35 3.97 -6.17
CA PHE A 106 -7.05 4.39 -6.74
C PHE A 106 -6.65 3.55 -7.96
N LEU A 107 -7.60 3.37 -8.87
CA LEU A 107 -7.42 2.66 -10.12
C LEU A 107 -6.62 3.51 -11.10
N THR A 108 -5.69 2.89 -11.81
CA THR A 108 -4.89 3.51 -12.87
C THR A 108 -5.25 2.93 -14.23
N SER A 109 -4.97 3.66 -15.30
CA SER A 109 -5.25 3.17 -16.66
C SER A 109 -4.44 1.91 -17.00
N LYS A 110 -3.29 1.75 -16.34
CA LYS A 110 -2.37 0.61 -16.48
C LYS A 110 -2.79 -0.63 -15.70
N ASP A 111 -3.75 -0.52 -14.79
CA ASP A 111 -4.21 -1.68 -14.04
C ASP A 111 -4.99 -2.62 -14.95
N GLY A 112 -4.48 -3.85 -15.11
CA GLY A 112 -5.26 -4.94 -15.66
C GLY A 112 -6.41 -5.32 -14.73
N GLU A 113 -7.41 -6.03 -15.25
CA GLU A 113 -8.64 -6.40 -14.53
C GLU A 113 -8.37 -7.05 -13.17
N ALA A 114 -7.43 -8.00 -13.12
CA ALA A 114 -7.02 -8.66 -11.87
C ALA A 114 -6.46 -7.68 -10.82
N LYS A 115 -5.68 -6.66 -11.24
CA LYS A 115 -5.17 -5.61 -10.36
C LYS A 115 -6.30 -4.69 -9.89
N ARG A 116 -7.20 -4.29 -10.78
CA ARG A 116 -8.38 -3.46 -10.43
C ARG A 116 -9.22 -4.14 -9.36
N ARG A 117 -9.57 -5.41 -9.55
CA ARG A 117 -10.29 -6.23 -8.56
C ARG A 117 -9.56 -6.29 -7.22
N THR A 118 -8.25 -6.46 -7.26
CA THR A 118 -7.42 -6.52 -6.03
C THR A 118 -7.47 -5.19 -5.28
N LYS A 119 -7.32 -4.06 -5.97
CA LYS A 119 -7.42 -2.72 -5.39
C LYS A 119 -8.81 -2.45 -4.79
N VAL A 120 -9.88 -2.78 -5.51
CA VAL A 120 -11.25 -2.64 -5.00
C VAL A 120 -11.46 -3.51 -3.74
N ARG A 121 -10.99 -4.76 -3.73
CA ARG A 121 -11.03 -5.61 -2.53
C ARG A 121 -10.22 -5.05 -1.38
N MET A 122 -9.08 -4.41 -1.64
CA MET A 122 -8.30 -3.73 -0.60
C MET A 122 -9.06 -2.53 -0.03
N ALA A 123 -9.70 -1.73 -0.87
CA ALA A 123 -10.53 -0.61 -0.43
C ALA A 123 -11.72 -1.10 0.43
N LEU A 124 -12.40 -2.18 0.04
CA LEU A 124 -13.48 -2.79 0.83
C LEU A 124 -12.99 -3.26 2.21
N LYS A 125 -11.77 -3.80 2.33
CA LYS A 125 -11.22 -4.19 3.64
C LYS A 125 -11.06 -3.02 4.62
N LEU A 126 -10.95 -1.79 4.11
CA LEU A 126 -10.81 -0.58 4.92
C LEU A 126 -12.18 0.09 5.16
N TRP A 127 -13.00 0.18 4.13
CA TRP A 127 -14.22 0.98 4.10
C TRP A 127 -15.52 0.18 4.21
N HIS A 128 -15.48 -1.14 4.43
CA HIS A 128 -16.69 -1.90 4.71
C HIS A 128 -17.13 -1.69 6.17
N PRO A 129 -18.42 -1.49 6.46
CA PRO A 129 -18.91 -1.23 7.83
C PRO A 129 -18.49 -2.32 8.82
N ASP A 130 -18.52 -3.61 8.43
CA ASP A 130 -18.07 -4.72 9.28
C ASP A 130 -16.57 -4.70 9.63
N LYS A 131 -15.74 -4.04 8.81
CA LYS A 131 -14.30 -3.91 9.07
C LYS A 131 -13.97 -2.59 9.77
N PHE A 132 -14.67 -1.53 9.40
CA PHE A 132 -14.48 -0.20 9.94
C PHE A 132 -15.04 -0.05 11.37
N SER A 133 -16.27 -0.48 11.61
CA SER A 133 -16.97 -0.26 12.88
C SER A 133 -16.25 -0.86 14.09
N PRO A 134 -15.77 -2.12 14.05
CA PRO A 134 -15.06 -2.71 15.19
C PRO A 134 -13.78 -1.96 15.59
N VAL A 135 -13.17 -1.24 14.64
CA VAL A 135 -11.90 -0.54 14.85
C VAL A 135 -12.12 0.92 15.24
N PHE A 136 -13.07 1.60 14.60
CA PHE A 136 -13.19 3.05 14.67
C PHE A 136 -14.48 3.55 15.33
N ALA A 137 -15.54 2.76 15.45
CA ALA A 137 -16.83 3.25 15.98
C ALA A 137 -16.72 3.83 17.39
N ALA A 138 -15.93 3.19 18.27
CA ALA A 138 -15.67 3.69 19.63
C ALA A 138 -14.69 4.88 19.67
N LYS A 139 -13.94 5.11 18.59
CA LYS A 139 -12.95 6.19 18.48
C LYS A 139 -13.56 7.48 17.93
N LEU A 140 -14.71 7.37 17.26
CA LEU A 140 -15.45 8.50 16.72
C LEU A 140 -16.12 9.32 17.82
N ARG A 141 -16.21 10.62 17.59
CA ARG A 141 -17.04 11.51 18.38
C ARG A 141 -18.52 11.16 18.22
N ALA A 142 -19.27 11.20 19.32
CA ALA A 142 -20.68 10.82 19.34
C ALA A 142 -21.54 11.57 18.29
N HIS A 143 -21.26 12.86 18.05
CA HIS A 143 -22.02 13.66 17.09
C HIS A 143 -21.67 13.38 15.62
N GLU A 144 -20.47 12.88 15.31
CA GLU A 144 -20.02 12.56 13.95
C GLU A 144 -20.12 11.07 13.63
N SER A 145 -20.32 10.23 14.64
CA SER A 145 -20.34 8.76 14.49
C SER A 145 -21.35 8.31 13.45
N ARG A 146 -22.59 8.82 13.52
CA ARG A 146 -23.63 8.45 12.55
C ARG A 146 -23.33 8.92 11.13
N SER A 147 -22.90 10.18 10.96
CA SER A 147 -22.51 10.74 9.65
C SER A 147 -21.37 9.93 9.01
N THR A 148 -20.36 9.61 9.81
CA THR A 148 -19.20 8.84 9.36
C THR A 148 -19.59 7.44 8.94
N LEU A 149 -20.41 6.74 9.74
CA LEU A 149 -20.85 5.38 9.42
C LEU A 149 -21.74 5.32 8.18
N ASP A 150 -22.64 6.31 7.99
CA ASP A 150 -23.49 6.43 6.80
C ASP A 150 -22.65 6.66 5.52
N ARG A 151 -21.60 7.48 5.63
CA ARG A 151 -20.64 7.68 4.55
C ARG A 151 -19.85 6.41 4.23
N VAL A 152 -19.43 5.67 5.25
CA VAL A 152 -18.74 4.37 5.09
C VAL A 152 -19.66 3.35 4.43
N GLU A 153 -20.93 3.31 4.81
CA GLU A 153 -21.94 2.46 4.18
C GLU A 153 -22.10 2.79 2.68
N THR A 154 -22.25 4.08 2.35
CA THR A 154 -22.32 4.54 0.96
C THR A 154 -21.08 4.12 0.16
N LEU A 155 -19.88 4.37 0.69
CA LEU A 155 -18.62 3.98 0.04
C LEU A 155 -18.53 2.46 -0.16
N SER A 156 -19.01 1.67 0.80
CA SER A 156 -18.98 0.22 0.70
C SER A 156 -19.90 -0.30 -0.40
N GLN A 157 -21.07 0.33 -0.60
CA GLN A 157 -22.01 0.00 -1.68
C GLN A 157 -21.39 0.33 -3.04
N ASP A 158 -20.81 1.52 -3.20
CA ASP A 158 -20.14 1.93 -4.44
C ASP A 158 -18.97 1.01 -4.79
N LEU A 159 -18.14 0.65 -3.81
CA LEU A 159 -17.03 -0.27 -3.99
C LEU A 159 -17.50 -1.69 -4.34
N THR A 160 -18.64 -2.13 -3.82
CA THR A 160 -19.23 -3.43 -4.15
C THR A 160 -19.73 -3.44 -5.59
N GLN A 161 -20.43 -2.38 -6.03
CA GLN A 161 -20.83 -2.21 -7.43
C GLN A 161 -19.62 -2.19 -8.37
N LEU A 162 -18.55 -1.48 -7.99
CA LEU A 162 -17.29 -1.49 -8.74
C LEU A 162 -16.69 -2.89 -8.84
N LEU A 163 -16.76 -3.70 -7.77
CA LEU A 163 -16.24 -5.07 -7.78
C LEU A 163 -17.04 -5.98 -8.72
N GLU A 164 -18.36 -5.83 -8.75
CA GLU A 164 -19.27 -6.55 -9.65
C GLU A 164 -19.01 -6.20 -11.13
N ALA A 165 -18.72 -4.93 -11.42
CA ALA A 165 -18.38 -4.48 -12.77
C ALA A 165 -17.04 -5.06 -13.29
N TYR A 166 -16.18 -5.55 -12.40
CA TYR A 166 -14.92 -6.24 -12.74
C TYR A 166 -15.00 -7.75 -12.45
N SER A 167 -16.19 -8.34 -12.32
CA SER A 167 -16.38 -9.76 -12.05
C SER A 167 -16.45 -10.64 -13.29
#